data_AF-A0ABD7HPM7-F1
#
_entry.id   AF-A0ABD7HPM7-F1
#
_cell.length_a   1.000
_cell.length_b   1.000
_cell.length_c   1.000
_cell.angle_alpha   90.00
_cell.angle_beta   90.00
_cell.angle_gamma   90.00
#
_symmetry.space_group_name_H-M   'P 1'
#
loop_
_entity.id
_entity.type
_entity.pdbx_description
1 polymer ?
#
loop_
_entity_poly.entity_id
_entity_poly.type
_entity_poly.pdbx_seq_one_letter_code
_entity_poly.pdbx_strand_id
1 'polypeptide(L)'
;MACGGSTEPPHASAAPDAAALWEFVDRAAQTTPLTVSRVEGLLGAQLKPGDGRRWVGGQVSLGPEVTVLGTTVSQDQDRWIFTVFTMNTSQCVNADAVKSRYPDLAKLAAIDHSDPTNVVWFSHQPWGTLRFGLSGQPQCVKTIRFDPPQAQ
;
A
#
# COMPACT_ATOMS: atom_id res chain seq x y z
N MET A 1 -23.24 -22.64 48.55
CA MET A 1 -22.28 -23.14 47.56
C MET A 1 -21.87 -21.97 46.69
N ALA A 2 -20.59 -21.60 46.76
CA ALA A 2 -20.00 -20.50 46.01
C ALA A 2 -18.88 -21.06 45.14
N CYS A 3 -18.92 -20.73 43.84
CA CYS A 3 -17.79 -20.53 42.93
C CYS A 3 -18.28 -19.36 42.05
N GLY A 4 -17.74 -18.14 42.10
CA GLY A 4 -16.32 -17.81 41.88
C GLY A 4 -16.02 -18.16 40.42
N GLY A 5 -15.99 -17.26 39.45
CA GLY A 5 -15.35 -15.94 39.46
C GLY A 5 -14.37 -15.94 38.29
N SER A 6 -14.38 -14.83 37.56
CA SER A 6 -13.26 -14.30 36.79
C SER A 6 -13.08 -14.70 35.32
N THR A 7 -12.76 -13.64 34.57
CA THR A 7 -11.73 -13.53 33.51
C THR A 7 -12.18 -13.63 32.05
N GLU A 8 -12.71 -12.51 31.53
CA GLU A 8 -12.15 -11.94 30.28
C GLU A 8 -10.65 -11.57 30.55
N PRO A 9 -9.69 -11.47 29.59
CA PRO A 9 -9.81 -11.32 28.13
C PRO A 9 -8.59 -12.01 27.39
N PRO A 10 -8.01 -11.61 26.23
CA PRO A 10 -8.05 -10.33 25.53
C PRO A 10 -8.97 -10.40 24.30
N HIS A 11 -9.63 -9.28 23.99
CA HIS A 11 -9.64 -8.85 22.59
C HIS A 11 -8.18 -8.87 22.16
N ALA A 12 -7.73 -9.98 21.55
CA ALA A 12 -6.57 -9.93 20.71
C ALA A 12 -6.81 -8.71 19.83
N SER A 13 -5.92 -7.73 19.91
CA SER A 13 -5.87 -6.61 18.99
C SER A 13 -5.72 -7.21 17.60
N ALA A 14 -6.83 -7.66 17.03
CA ALA A 14 -6.93 -7.94 15.63
C ALA A 14 -6.52 -6.61 15.02
N ALA A 15 -5.37 -6.61 14.35
CA ALA A 15 -5.01 -5.52 13.49
C ALA A 15 -6.29 -5.14 12.72
N PRO A 16 -6.59 -3.83 12.58
CA PRO A 16 -7.78 -3.40 11.88
C PRO A 16 -7.94 -4.23 10.61
N ASP A 17 -9.15 -4.75 10.37
CA ASP A 17 -9.41 -5.75 9.34
C ASP A 17 -9.21 -5.10 7.97
N ALA A 18 -7.95 -5.01 7.59
CA ALA A 18 -7.47 -4.35 6.38
C ALA A 18 -7.57 -5.32 5.21
N ALA A 19 -8.50 -6.28 5.27
CA ALA A 19 -8.71 -7.30 4.25
C ALA A 19 -8.87 -6.66 2.86
N ALA A 20 -9.68 -5.60 2.75
CA ALA A 20 -9.85 -4.87 1.49
C ALA A 20 -8.54 -4.23 0.97
N LEU A 21 -7.69 -3.72 1.88
CA LEU A 21 -6.37 -3.19 1.52
C LEU A 21 -5.48 -4.31 0.99
N TRP A 22 -5.42 -5.43 1.73
CA TRP A 22 -4.56 -6.55 1.37
C TRP A 22 -5.00 -7.21 0.07
N GLU A 23 -6.30 -7.38 -0.15
CA GLU A 23 -6.85 -7.87 -1.42
C GLU A 23 -6.46 -6.95 -2.58
N PHE A 24 -6.51 -5.62 -2.38
CA PHE A 24 -6.03 -4.69 -3.39
C PHE A 24 -4.54 -4.85 -3.68
N VAL A 25 -3.71 -4.94 -2.64
CA VAL A 25 -2.26 -5.13 -2.78
C VAL A 25 -1.94 -6.45 -3.50
N ASP A 26 -2.64 -7.52 -3.16
CA ASP A 26 -2.45 -8.84 -3.77
C ASP A 26 -2.87 -8.84 -5.24
N ARG A 27 -4.01 -8.21 -5.58
CA ARG A 27 -4.43 -8.03 -6.99
C ARG A 27 -3.44 -7.17 -7.78
N ALA A 28 -2.94 -6.08 -7.18
CA ALA A 28 -1.93 -5.24 -7.80
C ALA A 28 -0.63 -6.02 -8.04
N ALA A 29 -0.17 -6.81 -7.07
CA ALA A 29 0.99 -7.67 -7.18
C ALA A 29 0.84 -8.71 -8.31
N GLN A 30 -0.33 -9.36 -8.43
CA GLN A 30 -0.64 -10.31 -9.51
C GLN A 30 -0.73 -9.65 -10.89
N THR A 31 -0.99 -8.34 -10.93
CA THR A 31 -1.11 -7.55 -12.15
C THR A 31 0.25 -6.99 -12.62
N THR A 32 1.33 -7.20 -11.85
CA THR A 32 2.67 -6.71 -12.21
C THR A 32 3.19 -7.30 -13.54
N PRO A 33 3.93 -6.53 -14.37
CA PRO A 33 4.25 -5.11 -14.24
C PRO A 33 3.01 -4.19 -14.29
N LEU A 34 2.97 -3.17 -13.44
CA LEU A 34 1.84 -2.24 -13.34
C LEU A 34 1.94 -1.10 -14.38
N THR A 35 1.85 -1.48 -15.67
CA THR A 35 1.77 -0.53 -16.79
C THR A 35 0.48 0.28 -16.74
N VAL A 36 0.42 1.39 -17.50
CA VAL A 36 -0.77 2.26 -17.60
C VAL A 36 -2.03 1.44 -17.88
N SER A 37 -2.04 0.65 -18.95
CA SER A 37 -3.21 -0.17 -19.34
C SER A 37 -3.65 -1.16 -18.27
N ARG A 38 -2.69 -1.77 -17.55
CA ARG A 38 -2.98 -2.73 -16.49
C ARG A 38 -3.50 -2.06 -15.23
N VAL A 39 -2.99 -0.88 -14.90
CA VAL A 39 -3.49 -0.08 -13.77
C VAL A 39 -4.88 0.46 -14.06
N GLU A 40 -5.16 0.90 -15.29
CA GLU A 40 -6.51 1.27 -15.70
C GLU A 40 -7.49 0.11 -15.58
N GLY A 41 -7.07 -1.10 -15.96
CA GLY A 41 -7.84 -2.33 -15.77
C GLY A 41 -8.06 -2.69 -14.30
N LEU A 42 -7.02 -2.54 -13.46
CA LEU A 42 -7.08 -2.80 -12.02
C LEU A 42 -8.04 -1.84 -11.29
N LEU A 43 -8.02 -0.57 -11.67
CA LEU A 43 -8.84 0.47 -11.04
C LEU A 43 -10.21 0.66 -11.69
N GLY A 44 -10.40 0.16 -12.92
CA GLY A 44 -11.57 0.46 -13.74
C GLY A 44 -11.68 1.94 -14.12
N ALA A 45 -10.56 2.68 -14.09
CA ALA A 45 -10.51 4.12 -14.29
C ALA A 45 -9.35 4.52 -15.20
N GLN A 46 -9.59 5.45 -16.12
CA GLN A 46 -8.55 5.93 -17.03
C GLN A 46 -7.53 6.81 -16.31
N LEU A 47 -6.27 6.65 -16.68
CA LEU A 47 -5.18 7.51 -16.28
C LEU A 47 -4.97 8.60 -17.33
N LYS A 48 -4.62 9.80 -16.87
CA LYS A 48 -4.31 10.93 -17.74
C LYS A 48 -2.81 11.12 -17.81
N PRO A 49 -2.25 11.54 -18.96
CA PRO A 49 -0.84 11.95 -19.00
C PRO A 49 -0.61 13.09 -18.00
N GLY A 50 0.43 12.93 -17.18
CA GLY A 50 0.98 13.96 -16.31
C GLY A 50 2.32 14.46 -16.86
N ASP A 51 3.25 14.83 -15.98
CA ASP A 51 4.55 15.36 -16.41
C ASP A 51 5.52 14.26 -16.86
N GLY A 52 6.11 14.46 -18.05
CA GLY A 52 7.14 13.60 -18.60
C GLY A 52 6.67 12.17 -18.85
N ARG A 53 7.20 11.22 -18.07
CA ARG A 53 6.94 9.78 -18.15
C ARG A 53 5.86 9.30 -17.16
N ARG A 54 4.99 10.20 -16.71
CA ARG A 54 3.99 9.92 -15.67
C ARG A 54 2.59 9.96 -16.21
N TRP A 55 1.77 9.05 -15.71
CA TRP A 55 0.32 9.04 -15.86
C TRP A 55 -0.31 9.11 -14.49
N VAL A 56 -1.36 9.90 -14.35
CA VAL A 56 -2.01 10.19 -13.09
C VAL A 56 -3.48 9.79 -13.11
N GLY A 57 -3.91 9.13 -12.04
CA GLY A 57 -5.30 8.74 -11.81
C GLY A 57 -5.88 9.54 -10.66
N GLY A 58 -7.17 9.84 -10.76
CA GLY A 58 -7.93 10.49 -9.69
C GLY A 58 -8.39 9.50 -8.62
N GLN A 59 -9.35 9.96 -7.82
CA GLN A 59 -9.92 9.15 -6.75
C GLN A 59 -10.72 7.96 -7.30
N VAL A 60 -10.50 6.77 -6.73
CA VAL A 60 -11.23 5.53 -7.04
C VAL A 60 -11.61 4.85 -5.72
N SER A 61 -12.90 4.60 -5.50
CA SER A 61 -13.35 3.78 -4.37
C SER A 61 -13.24 2.31 -4.74
N LEU A 62 -12.53 1.53 -3.91
CA LEU A 62 -12.40 0.08 -4.08
C LEU A 62 -13.42 -0.69 -3.23
N GLY A 63 -14.23 0.03 -2.45
CA GLY A 63 -15.16 -0.50 -1.47
C GLY A 63 -15.38 0.50 -0.32
N PRO A 64 -16.13 0.11 0.72
CA PRO A 64 -16.42 0.97 1.87
C PRO A 64 -15.18 1.30 2.71
N GLU A 65 -14.13 0.48 2.63
CA GLU A 65 -12.98 0.55 3.52
C GLU A 65 -11.73 1.16 2.88
N VAL A 66 -11.63 1.14 1.55
CA VAL A 66 -10.42 1.58 0.84
C VAL A 66 -10.79 2.49 -0.30
N THR A 67 -10.17 3.68 -0.30
CA THR A 67 -10.24 4.63 -1.40
C THR A 67 -8.84 4.95 -1.85
N VAL A 68 -8.56 4.75 -3.14
CA VAL A 68 -7.38 5.31 -3.79
C VAL A 68 -7.66 6.79 -4.00
N LEU A 69 -6.89 7.67 -3.36
CA LEU A 69 -7.00 9.13 -3.51
C LEU A 69 -6.33 9.62 -4.79
N GLY A 70 -5.27 8.93 -5.20
CA GLY A 70 -4.54 9.25 -6.42
C GLY A 70 -3.63 8.12 -6.83
N THR A 71 -3.41 8.01 -8.12
CA THR A 71 -2.50 7.01 -8.71
C THR A 71 -1.44 7.72 -9.52
N THR A 72 -0.20 7.25 -9.46
CA THR A 72 0.87 7.69 -10.36
C THR A 72 1.55 6.46 -10.94
N VAL A 73 1.51 6.32 -12.25
CA VAL A 73 2.26 5.32 -13.00
C VAL A 73 3.41 6.03 -13.71
N SER A 74 4.64 5.60 -13.46
CA SER A 74 5.81 6.04 -14.21
C SER A 74 6.19 4.96 -15.20
N GLN A 75 6.17 5.27 -16.48
CA GLN A 75 6.42 4.32 -17.57
C GLN A 75 7.15 5.01 -18.73
N ASP A 76 8.06 4.29 -19.37
CA ASP A 76 8.79 4.78 -20.55
C ASP A 76 8.50 3.83 -21.71
N GLN A 77 7.70 4.27 -22.66
CA GLN A 77 7.12 3.39 -23.70
C GLN A 77 6.37 2.23 -23.02
N ASP A 78 6.87 0.99 -23.08
CA ASP A 78 6.28 -0.19 -22.41
C ASP A 78 7.05 -0.62 -21.15
N ARG A 79 8.11 0.11 -20.79
CA ARG A 79 8.92 -0.18 -19.61
C ARG A 79 8.31 0.48 -18.38
N TRP A 80 7.74 -0.35 -17.51
CA TRP A 80 7.31 0.06 -16.17
C TRP A 80 8.50 0.52 -15.31
N ILE A 81 8.41 1.71 -14.72
CA ILE A 81 9.46 2.28 -13.85
C ILE A 81 9.02 2.20 -12.38
N PHE A 82 7.81 2.62 -12.06
CA PHE A 82 7.18 2.42 -10.75
C PHE A 82 5.70 2.74 -10.83
N THR A 83 4.92 2.25 -9.86
CA THR A 83 3.53 2.66 -9.64
C THR A 83 3.33 3.02 -8.18
N VAL A 84 2.66 4.14 -7.92
CA VAL A 84 2.28 4.60 -6.58
C VAL A 84 0.78 4.75 -6.50
N PHE A 85 0.19 4.19 -5.44
CA PHE A 85 -1.18 4.40 -5.05
C PHE A 85 -1.18 5.19 -3.74
N THR A 86 -1.71 6.40 -3.77
CA THR A 86 -2.05 7.16 -2.56
C THR A 86 -3.45 6.75 -2.15
N MET A 87 -3.64 6.39 -0.89
CA MET A 87 -4.89 5.80 -0.42
C MET A 87 -5.29 6.29 0.96
N ASN A 88 -6.59 6.15 1.21
CA ASN A 88 -7.19 6.31 2.50
C ASN A 88 -7.91 5.01 2.86
N THR A 89 -7.66 4.54 4.08
CA THR A 89 -8.31 3.37 4.66
C THR A 89 -9.24 3.82 5.78
N SER A 90 -10.40 3.19 5.92
CA SER A 90 -11.37 3.49 7.00
C SER A 90 -10.75 3.23 8.38
N GLN A 91 -9.85 2.25 8.47
CA GLN A 91 -9.09 1.94 9.68
C GLN A 91 -7.58 2.13 9.45
N CYS A 92 -6.88 2.55 10.49
CA CYS A 92 -5.45 2.82 10.41
C CYS A 92 -4.62 1.54 10.28
N VAL A 93 -4.05 1.29 9.11
CA VAL A 93 -3.09 0.19 8.91
C VAL A 93 -1.71 0.66 9.36
N ASN A 94 -1.28 0.25 10.55
CA ASN A 94 -0.02 0.66 11.15
C ASN A 94 1.16 -0.24 10.76
N ALA A 95 2.36 0.08 11.25
CA ALA A 95 3.57 -0.68 10.94
C ALA A 95 3.49 -2.15 11.39
N ASP A 96 2.82 -2.44 12.52
CA ASP A 96 2.72 -3.81 13.03
C ASP A 96 1.78 -4.67 12.18
N ALA A 97 0.69 -4.09 11.66
CA ALA A 97 -0.17 -4.76 10.68
C ALA A 97 0.60 -5.08 9.39
N VAL A 98 1.43 -4.14 8.91
CA VAL A 98 2.26 -4.32 7.71
C VAL A 98 3.30 -5.43 7.94
N LYS A 99 3.99 -5.43 9.09
CA LYS A 99 4.94 -6.50 9.51
C LYS A 99 4.30 -7.87 9.66
N SER A 100 3.09 -7.92 10.21
CA SER A 100 2.35 -9.17 10.34
C SER A 100 2.06 -9.81 8.98
N ARG A 101 1.74 -8.99 7.97
CA ARG A 101 1.49 -9.46 6.60
C ARG A 101 2.77 -9.82 5.84
N TYR A 102 3.84 -9.04 6.03
CA TYR A 102 5.12 -9.21 5.35
C TYR A 102 6.26 -9.33 6.38
N PRO A 103 6.53 -10.53 6.91
CA PRO A 103 7.51 -10.70 7.98
C PRO A 103 8.94 -10.28 7.57
N ASP A 104 9.25 -10.34 6.28
CA ASP A 104 10.55 -9.96 5.71
C ASP A 104 10.67 -8.45 5.39
N LEU A 105 9.84 -7.60 6.01
CA LEU A 105 9.90 -6.15 5.81
C LEU A 105 11.17 -5.56 6.42
N ALA A 106 11.91 -4.83 5.60
CA ALA A 106 12.98 -3.96 6.04
C ALA A 106 12.48 -2.51 6.14
N LYS A 107 12.96 -1.78 7.14
CA LYS A 107 12.66 -0.36 7.32
C LYS A 107 13.68 0.47 6.53
N LEU A 108 13.21 1.28 5.58
CA LEU A 108 14.00 2.39 5.05
C LEU A 108 13.74 3.61 5.95
N ALA A 109 14.81 4.17 6.51
CA ALA A 109 14.73 5.51 7.08
C ALA A 109 14.26 6.48 5.98
N ALA A 110 13.43 7.47 6.35
CA ALA A 110 12.74 8.39 5.45
C ALA A 110 13.62 8.79 4.24
N ILE A 111 13.23 8.36 3.03
CA ILE A 111 13.91 8.75 1.79
C ILE A 111 13.47 10.16 1.37
N ASP A 112 12.32 10.62 1.85
CA ASP A 112 11.79 11.93 1.51
C ASP A 112 12.18 12.96 2.58
N HIS A 113 13.04 13.90 2.20
CA HIS A 113 13.43 15.04 3.02
C HIS A 113 12.25 16.00 3.30
N SER A 114 11.12 15.82 2.62
CA SER A 114 9.96 16.70 2.71
C SER A 114 9.01 16.37 3.87
N ASP A 115 9.04 15.14 4.40
CA ASP A 115 8.26 14.74 5.58
C ASP A 115 9.07 13.77 6.46
N PRO A 116 9.71 14.26 7.55
CA PRO A 116 10.51 13.44 8.45
C PRO A 116 9.69 12.44 9.26
N THR A 117 8.34 12.51 9.21
CA THR A 117 7.44 11.56 9.88
C THR A 117 7.07 10.38 9.00
N ASN A 118 7.43 10.43 7.72
CA ASN A 118 7.13 9.37 6.76
C ASN A 118 8.10 8.19 6.95
N VAL A 119 7.58 7.06 7.39
CA VAL A 119 8.35 5.82 7.51
C VAL A 119 8.00 4.92 6.33
N VAL A 120 9.03 4.54 5.59
CA VAL A 120 8.88 3.62 4.45
C VAL A 120 9.31 2.23 4.88
N TRP A 121 8.39 1.29 4.82
CA TRP A 121 8.69 -0.14 4.94
C TRP A 121 8.73 -0.76 3.56
N PHE A 122 9.65 -1.68 3.30
CA PHE A 122 9.74 -2.35 2.02
C PHE A 122 9.98 -3.85 2.15
N SER A 123 9.45 -4.60 1.19
CA SER A 123 9.63 -6.04 1.08
C SER A 123 10.00 -6.38 -0.35
N HIS A 124 10.97 -7.28 -0.51
CA HIS A 124 11.31 -7.83 -1.81
C HIS A 124 10.29 -8.90 -2.21
N GLN A 125 9.86 -8.84 -3.46
CA GLN A 125 8.87 -9.72 -4.04
C GLN A 125 9.44 -10.32 -5.33
N PRO A 126 8.95 -11.49 -5.81
CA PRO A 126 9.44 -12.08 -7.05
C PRO A 126 9.33 -11.15 -8.27
N TRP A 127 8.35 -10.25 -8.26
CA TRP A 127 8.10 -9.27 -9.31
C TRP A 127 8.81 -7.92 -9.11
N GLY A 128 9.53 -7.70 -8.00
CA GLY A 128 10.18 -6.43 -7.70
C GLY A 128 10.23 -6.05 -6.22
N THR A 129 9.94 -4.80 -5.90
CA THR A 129 9.93 -4.29 -4.51
C THR A 129 8.59 -3.64 -4.20
N LEU A 130 7.99 -4.05 -3.08
CA LEU A 130 6.80 -3.44 -2.52
C LEU A 130 7.21 -2.49 -1.41
N ARG A 131 6.67 -1.27 -1.40
CA ARG A 131 6.94 -0.25 -0.38
C ARG A 131 5.64 0.31 0.19
N PHE A 132 5.60 0.49 1.49
CA PHE A 132 4.51 1.10 2.24
C PHE A 132 5.01 2.38 2.90
N GLY A 133 4.46 3.52 2.51
CA GLY A 133 4.70 4.80 3.19
C GLY A 133 3.64 5.02 4.25
N LEU A 134 4.08 5.14 5.50
CA LEU A 134 3.24 5.41 6.66
C LEU A 134 3.51 6.81 7.17
N SER A 135 2.47 7.61 7.35
CA SER A 135 2.57 8.98 7.87
C SER A 135 1.40 9.31 8.80
N GLY A 136 1.51 10.44 9.51
CA GLY A 136 0.54 10.90 10.49
C GLY A 136 0.76 10.38 11.93
N GLN A 137 -0.19 10.71 12.81
CA GLN A 137 -0.24 10.24 14.20
C GLN A 137 -1.67 9.77 14.54
N PRO A 138 -1.90 8.45 14.70
CA PRO A 138 -0.96 7.35 14.53
C PRO A 138 -0.43 7.22 13.09
N GLN A 139 0.75 6.61 12.92
CA GLN A 139 1.34 6.34 11.60
C GLN A 139 0.52 5.27 10.87
N CYS A 140 -0.18 5.67 9.80
CA CYS A 140 -1.01 4.78 9.00
C CYS A 140 -0.50 4.71 7.56
N VAL A 141 -0.72 3.59 6.87
CA VAL A 141 -0.43 3.46 5.44
C VAL A 141 -1.19 4.54 4.67
N LYS A 142 -0.45 5.37 3.95
CA LYS A 142 -0.98 6.41 3.05
C LYS A 142 -0.57 6.18 1.61
N THR A 143 0.56 5.50 1.39
CA THR A 143 1.05 5.20 0.05
C THR A 143 1.50 3.76 -0.05
N ILE A 144 1.20 3.14 -1.18
CA ILE A 144 1.75 1.85 -1.57
C ILE A 144 2.44 2.04 -2.91
N ARG A 145 3.70 1.64 -2.97
CA ARG A 145 4.55 1.78 -4.15
C ARG A 145 5.08 0.43 -4.58
N PHE A 146 5.02 0.20 -5.87
CA PHE A 146 5.50 -0.99 -6.55
C PHE A 146 6.64 -0.56 -7.48
N ASP A 147 7.81 -1.13 -7.28
CA ASP A 147 8.98 -0.92 -8.14
C ASP A 147 9.32 -2.26 -8.85
N PRO A 148 9.70 -2.25 -10.13
CA PRO A 148 10.22 -3.43 -10.83
C PRO A 148 11.52 -3.92 -10.16
N PRO A 149 11.97 -5.16 -10.44
CA PRO A 149 13.25 -5.63 -9.94
C PRO A 149 14.35 -4.70 -10.46
N GLN A 150 15.20 -4.22 -9.55
CA GLN A 150 16.38 -3.48 -9.96
C GLN A 150 17.28 -4.45 -10.72
N ALA A 151 17.59 -4.14 -11.98
CA ALA A 151 18.62 -4.87 -12.69
C ALA A 151 19.93 -4.68 -11.89
N GLN A 152 20.48 -5.79 -11.40
CA GLN A 152 21.83 -5.82 -10.83
C GLN A 152 22.85 -5.78 -11.96
#